data_AF-A0A7S0HP70-F1
#
_entry.id   AF-A0A7S0HP70-F1
#
_cell.length_a   1.000
_cell.length_b   1.000
_cell.length_c   1.000
_cell.angle_alpha   90.00
_cell.angle_beta   90.00
_cell.angle_gamma   90.00
#
_symmetry.space_group_name_H-M   'P 1'
#
loop_
_entity.id
_entity.type
_entity.pdbx_description
1 polymer ?
#
loop_
_entity_poly.entity_id
_entity_poly.type
_entity_poly.pdbx_seq_one_letter_code
_entity_poly.pdbx_strand_id
1 'polypeptide(L)'
;AAAAAAAAGGSLSAQLRVTGVEKVDGEATHIISRGKQRVVFEFTLKLKLELQLREGDALVEILTGTLTVAEVTNDELQQAKVPAKCTCEQQGWLPFFEPAAKQCWLPLRGLLTDYVEQAKTKWRN
;
A
#
# COMPACT_ATOMS: atom_id res chain seq x y z
N ALA A 1 -47.19 -15.94 -20.54
CA ALA A 1 -45.84 -15.73 -21.10
C ALA A 1 -44.89 -15.50 -19.94
N ALA A 2 -43.97 -16.43 -19.71
CA ALA A 2 -42.88 -16.30 -18.76
C ALA A 2 -41.64 -15.79 -19.50
N ALA A 3 -41.07 -14.67 -19.06
CA ALA A 3 -39.72 -14.16 -19.34
C ALA A 3 -39.62 -12.80 -18.64
N ALA A 4 -38.62 -12.45 -17.84
CA ALA A 4 -37.44 -13.16 -17.37
C ALA A 4 -37.08 -12.51 -16.02
N ALA A 5 -36.80 -13.32 -15.00
CA ALA A 5 -36.12 -12.86 -13.81
C ALA A 5 -34.70 -12.46 -14.23
N ALA A 6 -34.49 -11.17 -14.48
CA ALA A 6 -33.15 -10.64 -14.59
C ALA A 6 -32.50 -10.82 -13.22
N ALA A 7 -31.47 -11.67 -13.16
CA ALA A 7 -30.67 -11.88 -11.97
C ALA A 7 -30.17 -10.52 -11.46
N ALA A 8 -30.72 -10.06 -10.35
CA ALA A 8 -30.10 -9.04 -9.52
C ALA A 8 -28.87 -9.67 -8.86
N GLY A 9 -27.85 -9.99 -9.66
CA GLY A 9 -26.53 -10.29 -9.14
C GLY A 9 -25.94 -8.97 -8.68
N GLY A 10 -26.05 -8.68 -7.39
CA GLY A 10 -25.40 -7.51 -6.79
C GLY A 10 -23.93 -7.53 -7.16
N SER A 11 -23.42 -6.46 -7.78
CA SER A 11 -21.98 -6.38 -8.07
C SER A 11 -21.25 -6.19 -6.74
N LEU A 12 -20.50 -7.20 -6.32
CA LEU A 12 -19.60 -7.07 -5.18
C LEU A 12 -18.38 -6.24 -5.60
N SER A 13 -18.10 -5.16 -4.89
CA SER A 13 -16.93 -4.32 -5.07
C SER A 13 -16.10 -4.28 -3.78
N ALA A 14 -14.79 -4.11 -3.93
CA ALA A 14 -13.85 -4.04 -2.83
C ALA A 14 -13.03 -2.76 -2.95
N GLN A 15 -13.00 -1.96 -1.88
CA GLN A 15 -12.25 -0.71 -1.84
C GLN A 15 -11.23 -0.73 -0.70
N LEU A 16 -9.95 -0.71 -1.05
CA LEU A 16 -8.86 -0.66 -0.08
C LEU A 16 -8.48 0.79 0.22
N ARG A 17 -8.26 1.10 1.49
CA ARG A 17 -7.68 2.37 1.94
C ARG A 17 -6.58 2.16 2.97
N VAL A 18 -5.57 3.02 2.93
CA VAL A 18 -4.60 3.16 4.03
C VAL A 18 -5.25 4.06 5.08
N THR A 19 -5.48 3.52 6.27
CA THR A 19 -6.12 4.27 7.38
C THR A 19 -5.11 4.94 8.29
N GLY A 20 -3.86 4.50 8.27
CA GLY A 20 -2.80 5.12 9.04
C GLY A 20 -1.44 4.50 8.82
N VAL A 21 -0.42 5.18 9.31
CA VAL A 21 0.95 4.70 9.38
C VAL A 21 1.23 4.32 10.83
N GLU A 22 1.50 3.03 11.08
CA GLU A 22 1.76 2.55 12.43
C GLU A 22 3.22 2.74 12.83
N LYS A 23 4.15 2.46 11.89
CA LYS A 23 5.59 2.59 12.13
C LYS A 23 6.31 2.97 10.85
N VAL A 24 7.24 3.92 10.96
CA VAL A 24 8.30 4.20 9.99
C VAL A 24 9.58 4.24 10.79
N ASP A 25 10.56 3.44 10.39
CA ASP A 25 11.80 3.26 11.14
C ASP A 25 12.93 2.98 10.17
N GLY A 26 14.15 3.39 10.52
CA GLY A 26 15.31 3.27 9.67
C GLY A 26 15.98 4.62 9.39
N GLU A 27 16.89 4.61 8.43
CA GLU A 27 17.83 5.71 8.22
C GLU A 27 17.79 6.24 6.79
N ALA A 28 18.03 7.53 6.65
CA ALA A 28 18.25 8.17 5.36
C ALA A 28 19.49 9.06 5.42
N THR A 29 20.39 8.86 4.48
CA THR A 29 21.63 9.62 4.34
C THR A 29 21.64 10.36 3.01
N HIS A 30 21.91 11.66 3.07
CA HIS A 30 22.17 12.47 1.89
C HIS A 30 23.67 12.47 1.58
N ILE A 31 24.03 12.01 0.39
CA ILE A 31 25.43 11.89 -0.07
C ILE A 31 25.62 12.79 -1.28
N ILE A 32 26.63 13.66 -1.21
CA ILE A 32 27.10 14.47 -2.34
C ILE A 32 28.46 13.92 -2.76
N SER A 33 28.56 13.38 -3.98
CA SER A 33 29.80 12.84 -4.51
C SER A 33 30.00 13.26 -5.96
N ARG A 34 31.17 13.86 -6.25
CA ARG A 34 31.54 14.33 -7.62
C ARG A 34 30.45 15.19 -8.28
N GLY A 35 29.81 16.08 -7.52
CA GLY A 35 28.73 16.95 -8.01
C GLY A 35 27.37 16.26 -8.22
N LYS A 36 27.25 14.95 -7.96
CA LYS A 36 25.99 14.21 -8.00
C LYS A 36 25.43 14.03 -6.58
N GLN A 37 24.14 14.32 -6.44
CA GLN A 37 23.39 14.13 -5.20
C GLN A 37 22.72 12.76 -5.21
N ARG A 38 22.76 12.07 -4.07
CA ARG A 38 22.07 10.80 -3.85
C ARG A 38 21.47 10.81 -2.45
N VAL A 39 20.27 10.26 -2.33
CA VAL A 39 19.66 9.93 -1.04
C VAL A 39 19.66 8.42 -0.96
N VAL A 40 20.38 7.87 0.01
CA VAL A 40 20.38 6.44 0.31
C VAL A 40 19.55 6.26 1.56
N PHE A 41 18.57 5.38 1.52
CA PHE A 41 17.68 5.12 2.65
C PHE A 41 17.37 3.64 2.74
N GLU A 42 17.06 3.23 3.95
CA GLU A 42 16.58 1.91 4.29
C GLU A 42 15.50 2.11 5.36
N PHE A 43 14.25 1.83 5.00
CA PHE A 43 13.11 1.99 5.91
C PHE A 43 12.33 0.70 6.08
N THR A 44 11.92 0.43 7.31
CA THR A 44 10.82 -0.48 7.63
C THR A 44 9.53 0.32 7.73
N LEU A 45 8.51 -0.08 6.98
CA LEU A 45 7.19 0.55 6.97
C LEU A 45 6.14 -0.43 7.50
N LYS A 46 5.29 0.04 8.40
CA LYS A 46 4.09 -0.68 8.84
C LYS A 46 2.87 0.22 8.67
N LEU A 47 1.94 -0.21 7.82
CA LEU A 47 0.74 0.52 7.45
C LEU A 47 -0.49 -0.19 7.99
N LYS A 48 -1.49 0.60 8.42
CA LYS A 48 -2.84 0.12 8.72
C LYS A 48 -3.71 0.23 7.49
N LEU A 49 -4.37 -0.87 7.16
CA LEU A 49 -5.20 -1.01 5.99
C LEU A 49 -6.63 -1.35 6.38
N GLU A 50 -7.57 -0.83 5.60
CA GLU A 50 -8.97 -1.19 5.68
C GLU A 50 -9.50 -1.49 4.28
N LEU A 51 -10.18 -2.63 4.13
CA LEU A 51 -10.83 -3.06 2.90
C LEU A 51 -12.34 -3.10 3.12
N GLN A 52 -13.06 -2.26 2.40
CA GLN A 52 -14.52 -2.21 2.43
C GLN A 52 -15.09 -3.09 1.34
N LEU A 53 -15.92 -4.06 1.72
CA LEU A 53 -16.70 -4.89 0.81
C LEU A 53 -18.09 -4.29 0.67
N ARG A 54 -18.51 -4.01 -0.56
CA ARG A 54 -19.81 -3.41 -0.88
C ARG A 54 -20.55 -4.23 -1.90
N GLU A 55 -21.84 -4.44 -1.69
CA GLU A 55 -22.75 -5.03 -2.68
C GLU A 55 -23.66 -3.91 -3.20
N GLY A 56 -23.40 -3.44 -4.43
CA GLY A 56 -23.93 -2.15 -4.89
C GLY A 56 -23.45 -1.01 -3.98
N ASP A 57 -24.38 -0.21 -3.45
CA ASP A 57 -24.07 0.91 -2.55
C ASP A 57 -24.00 0.50 -1.06
N ALA A 58 -24.44 -0.72 -0.73
CA ALA A 58 -24.50 -1.19 0.64
C ALA A 58 -23.13 -1.71 1.11
N LEU A 59 -22.63 -1.18 2.24
CA LEU A 59 -21.46 -1.72 2.91
C LEU A 59 -21.82 -3.04 3.59
N VAL A 60 -21.17 -4.12 3.16
CA VAL A 60 -21.40 -5.48 3.66
C VAL A 60 -20.46 -5.76 4.83
N GLU A 61 -19.17 -5.52 4.64
CA GLU A 61 -18.15 -5.87 5.63
C GLU A 61 -16.94 -4.95 5.53
N ILE A 62 -16.26 -4.77 6.66
CA ILE A 62 -14.99 -4.05 6.74
C ILE A 62 -13.95 -5.03 7.24
N LEU A 63 -12.91 -5.24 6.43
CA LEU A 63 -11.75 -6.02 6.82
C LEU A 63 -10.61 -5.09 7.19
N THR A 64 -9.93 -5.40 8.28
CA THR A 64 -8.84 -4.59 8.84
C THR A 64 -7.58 -5.43 8.90
N GLY A 65 -6.45 -4.77 8.70
CA GLY A 65 -5.19 -5.48 8.66
C GLY A 65 -3.99 -4.55 8.64
N THR A 66 -2.81 -5.15 8.61
CA THR A 66 -1.56 -4.41 8.49
C THR A 66 -0.74 -4.91 7.32
N LEU A 67 -0.06 -3.99 6.67
CA LEU A 67 0.96 -4.29 5.67
C LEU A 67 2.31 -3.85 6.21
N THR A 68 3.22 -4.80 6.35
CA THR A 68 4.60 -4.54 6.79
C THR A 68 5.54 -4.74 5.62
N VAL A 69 6.23 -3.69 5.21
CA VAL A 69 7.33 -3.74 4.25
C VAL A 69 8.61 -3.69 5.06
N ALA A 70 9.33 -4.81 5.11
CA ALA A 70 10.49 -4.98 5.99
C ALA A 70 11.64 -4.04 5.60
N GLU A 71 11.85 -3.90 4.30
CA GLU A 71 12.95 -3.13 3.73
C GLU A 71 12.42 -2.35 2.53
N VAL A 72 12.57 -1.03 2.59
CA VAL A 72 12.27 -0.11 1.51
C VAL A 72 13.53 0.67 1.22
N THR A 73 14.11 0.39 0.06
CA THR A 73 15.34 0.99 -0.45
C THR A 73 15.08 1.60 -1.83
N ASN A 74 16.09 2.31 -2.38
CA ASN A 74 16.01 2.81 -3.75
C ASN A 74 15.76 1.69 -4.78
N ASP A 75 16.32 0.50 -4.56
CA ASP A 75 16.17 -0.64 -5.47
C ASP A 75 14.76 -1.23 -5.40
N GLU A 76 14.20 -1.36 -4.19
CA GLU A 76 12.82 -1.81 -3.98
C GLU A 76 11.79 -0.85 -4.62
N LEU A 77 12.06 0.46 -4.64
CA LEU A 77 11.22 1.42 -5.36
C LEU A 77 11.20 1.20 -6.89
N GLN A 78 12.15 0.46 -7.46
CA GLN A 78 12.12 0.10 -8.88
C GLN A 78 11.29 -1.16 -9.16
N GLN A 79 11.02 -1.98 -8.13
CA GLN A 79 10.32 -3.24 -8.27
C GLN A 79 8.79 -3.04 -8.36
N ALA A 80 8.13 -3.87 -9.16
CA ALA A 80 6.67 -3.86 -9.32
C ALA A 80 5.95 -4.57 -8.16
N LYS A 81 6.63 -5.51 -7.49
CA LYS A 81 6.13 -6.25 -6.33
C LYS A 81 7.12 -6.03 -5.19
N VAL A 82 6.61 -5.79 -3.99
CA VAL A 82 7.44 -5.63 -2.78
C VAL A 82 7.28 -6.86 -1.89
N PRO A 83 8.33 -7.29 -1.16
CA PRO A 83 8.25 -8.35 -0.17
C PRO A 83 7.54 -7.85 1.10
N ALA A 84 6.24 -7.59 0.99
CA ALA A 84 5.41 -7.19 2.11
C ALA A 84 4.77 -8.39 2.81
N LYS A 85 4.82 -8.39 4.14
CA LYS A 85 4.04 -9.28 4.99
C LYS A 85 2.69 -8.62 5.29
N CYS A 86 1.61 -9.38 5.16
CA CYS A 86 0.26 -8.90 5.42
C CYS A 86 -0.34 -9.65 6.62
N THR A 87 -1.10 -8.94 7.45
CA THR A 87 -1.98 -9.53 8.45
C THR A 87 -3.42 -9.07 8.19
N CYS A 88 -4.38 -9.88 8.58
CA CYS A 88 -5.80 -9.54 8.59
C CYS A 88 -6.36 -9.93 9.96
N GLU A 89 -7.12 -9.03 10.58
CA GLU A 89 -7.72 -9.27 11.90
C GLU A 89 -8.83 -10.33 11.81
N GLN A 90 -9.52 -10.40 10.66
CA GLN A 90 -10.51 -11.42 10.36
C GLN A 90 -9.82 -12.64 9.71
N GLN A 91 -9.40 -13.62 10.53
CA GLN A 91 -8.51 -14.73 10.14
C GLN A 91 -8.97 -15.53 8.90
N GLY A 92 -10.27 -15.63 8.63
CA GLY A 92 -10.81 -16.31 7.44
C GLY A 92 -10.65 -15.55 6.11
N TRP A 93 -10.38 -14.24 6.19
CA TRP A 93 -10.35 -13.35 5.03
C TRP A 93 -8.94 -13.05 4.51
N LEU A 94 -7.89 -13.52 5.18
CA LEU A 94 -6.50 -13.27 4.78
C LEU A 94 -6.21 -13.60 3.30
N PRO A 95 -6.66 -14.75 2.74
CA PRO A 95 -6.41 -15.07 1.32
C PRO A 95 -7.02 -14.07 0.34
N PHE A 96 -8.09 -13.37 0.74
CA PHE A 96 -8.74 -12.33 -0.05
C PHE A 96 -8.13 -10.95 0.21
N PHE A 97 -7.79 -10.66 1.47
CA PHE A 97 -7.24 -9.39 1.89
C PHE A 97 -5.81 -9.17 1.40
N GLU A 98 -4.96 -10.20 1.45
CA GLU A 98 -3.53 -10.08 1.14
C GLU A 98 -3.25 -9.64 -0.31
N PRO A 99 -3.89 -10.21 -1.35
CA PRO A 99 -3.71 -9.73 -2.73
C PRO A 99 -4.11 -8.26 -2.89
N ALA A 100 -5.23 -7.84 -2.29
CA ALA A 100 -5.70 -6.46 -2.34
C ALA A 100 -4.71 -5.53 -1.63
N ALA A 101 -4.29 -5.89 -0.41
CA ALA A 101 -3.31 -5.16 0.38
C ALA A 101 -2.00 -4.93 -0.39
N LYS A 102 -1.49 -5.96 -1.09
CA LYS A 102 -0.26 -5.83 -1.90
C LYS A 102 -0.40 -4.88 -3.09
N GLN A 103 -1.61 -4.65 -3.61
CA GLN A 103 -1.81 -3.66 -4.69
C GLN A 103 -1.60 -2.22 -4.22
N CYS A 104 -1.69 -1.94 -2.91
CA CYS A 104 -1.41 -0.60 -2.40
C CYS A 104 0.06 -0.18 -2.58
N TRP A 105 0.96 -1.13 -2.87
CA TRP A 105 2.37 -0.84 -3.12
C TRP A 105 2.57 0.09 -4.32
N LEU A 106 1.85 -0.15 -5.42
CA LEU A 106 2.03 0.64 -6.65
C LEU A 106 1.84 2.16 -6.42
N PRO A 107 0.71 2.63 -5.83
CA PRO A 107 0.56 4.05 -5.51
C PRO A 107 1.52 4.51 -4.41
N LEU A 108 1.78 3.69 -3.38
CA LEU A 108 2.71 4.05 -2.29
C LEU A 108 4.14 4.30 -2.83
N ARG A 109 4.60 3.46 -3.74
CA ARG A 109 5.91 3.56 -4.39
C ARG A 109 6.09 4.88 -5.14
N GLY A 110 5.04 5.30 -5.86
CA GLY A 110 5.02 6.61 -6.52
C GLY A 110 5.23 7.74 -5.53
N LEU A 111 4.44 7.75 -4.45
CA LEU A 111 4.54 8.76 -3.39
C LEU A 111 5.90 8.77 -2.69
N LEU A 112 6.48 7.60 -2.40
CA LEU A 112 7.81 7.49 -1.79
C LEU A 112 8.91 7.99 -2.73
N THR A 113 8.79 7.71 -4.03
CA THR A 113 9.73 8.22 -5.05
C THR A 113 9.70 9.75 -5.10
N ASP A 114 8.50 10.33 -5.14
CA ASP A 114 8.33 11.79 -5.12
C ASP A 114 8.88 12.42 -3.84
N TYR A 115 8.70 11.75 -2.70
CA TYR A 115 9.25 12.20 -1.42
C TYR A 115 10.78 12.20 -1.41
N VAL A 116 11.42 11.20 -2.01
CA VAL A 116 12.89 11.13 -2.16
C VAL A 116 13.41 12.28 -3.02
N GLU A 117 12.74 12.60 -4.13
CA GLU A 117 13.11 13.74 -4.96
C GLU A 117 12.91 15.08 -4.22
N GLN A 118 11.82 15.22 -3.48
CA GLN A 118 11.60 16.40 -2.62
C GLN A 118 12.67 16.52 -1.54
N ALA A 119 13.08 15.41 -0.92
CA ALA A 119 14.12 15.40 0.10
C ALA A 119 15.46 15.95 -0.44
N LYS A 120 15.85 15.59 -1.67
CA LYS A 120 17.05 16.15 -2.33
C LYS A 120 17.00 17.68 -2.44
N THR A 121 15.82 18.25 -2.69
CA THR A 121 15.66 19.71 -2.82
C THR A 121 15.72 20.42 -1.46
N LYS A 122 15.13 19.84 -0.40
CA LYS A 122 15.16 20.43 0.94
C LYS A 122 16.54 20.42 1.59
N TRP A 123 17.34 19.36 1.40
CA TRP A 123 18.70 19.27 1.96
C TRP A 123 19.72 20.22 1.32
N ARG A 124 19.34 20.90 0.23
CA ARG A 124 20.17 21.90 -0.45
C ARG A 124 20.13 23.27 0.23
N ASN A 125 19.09 23.54 1.02
CA ASN A 125 18.86 24.80 1.75
C ASN A 125 19.15 24.63 3.24
#